data_AF-A0A7S0XJK7-F1
#
_entry.id   AF-A0A7S0XJK7-F1
#
_cell.length_a   1.000
_cell.length_b   1.000
_cell.length_c   1.000
_cell.angle_alpha   90.00
_cell.angle_beta   90.00
_cell.angle_gamma   90.00
#
_symmetry.space_group_name_H-M   'P 1'
#
loop_
_entity.id
_entity.type
_entity.pdbx_description
1 polymer ?
#
loop_
_entity_poly.entity_id
_entity_poly.type
_entity_poly.pdbx_seq_one_letter_code
_entity_poly.pdbx_strand_id
1 'polypeptide(L)'
;NDVQPLGQGVDAWLGFTQAVKVLKGGFMLNVMTSRTCMYQPGPLHELVESVLGCRPFNRDSSLTDMELSRLRSEFIYPVRDRQMPKKFLKFETVHRQSKRPREIK
;
A
#
# COMPACT_ATOMS: atom_id res chain seq x y z
N ASN A 1 -8.36 11.70 -17.11
CA ASN A 1 -7.79 10.95 -15.98
C ASN A 1 -6.81 9.94 -16.54
N ASP A 2 -5.51 10.22 -16.44
CA ASP A 2 -4.42 9.34 -16.91
C ASP A 2 -4.14 8.21 -15.91
N VAL A 3 -5.20 7.53 -15.46
CA VAL A 3 -5.14 6.42 -14.52
C VAL A 3 -5.37 5.14 -15.31
N GLN A 4 -4.35 4.30 -15.40
CA GLN A 4 -4.42 3.03 -16.14
C GLN A 4 -4.37 1.86 -15.14
N PRO A 5 -5.40 1.00 -15.08
CA PRO A 5 -5.37 -0.15 -14.17
C PRO A 5 -4.28 -1.15 -14.58
N LEU A 6 -3.47 -1.57 -13.62
CA LEU A 6 -2.43 -2.58 -13.77
C LEU A 6 -2.87 -3.97 -13.26
N GLY A 7 -4.05 -4.05 -12.64
CA GLY A 7 -4.58 -5.25 -12.01
C GLY A 7 -4.21 -5.33 -10.52
N GLN A 8 -4.83 -6.28 -9.81
CA GLN A 8 -4.61 -6.52 -8.38
C GLN A 8 -4.79 -5.29 -7.48
N GLY A 9 -5.71 -4.39 -7.86
CA GLY A 9 -5.98 -3.19 -7.08
C GLY A 9 -4.90 -2.12 -7.21
N VAL A 10 -4.10 -2.14 -8.28
CA VAL A 10 -3.03 -1.16 -8.55
C VAL A 10 -3.32 -0.41 -9.84
N ASP A 11 -3.12 0.90 -9.83
CA ASP A 11 -3.17 1.79 -10.97
C ASP A 11 -1.79 2.37 -11.29
N ALA A 12 -1.51 2.58 -12.57
CA ALA A 12 -0.44 3.46 -13.02
C ALA A 12 -0.93 4.91 -13.00
N TRP A 13 -0.18 5.76 -12.29
CA TRP A 13 -0.42 7.18 -12.19
C TRP A 13 0.66 7.94 -12.95
N LEU A 14 0.24 8.78 -13.90
CA LEU A 14 1.13 9.71 -14.57
C LEU A 14 1.39 10.93 -13.68
N GLY A 15 2.66 11.31 -13.54
CA GLY A 15 3.09 12.49 -12.81
C GLY A 15 4.29 13.15 -13.47
N PHE A 16 4.92 14.08 -12.74
CA PHE A 16 6.15 14.71 -13.16
C PHE A 16 7.07 14.97 -11.98
N THR A 17 8.37 14.83 -12.22
CA THR A 17 9.41 15.29 -11.31
C THR A 17 9.81 16.69 -11.75
N GLN A 18 9.86 17.63 -10.81
CA GLN A 18 10.33 18.99 -11.05
C GLN A 18 11.55 19.30 -10.18
N ALA A 19 12.54 19.96 -10.77
CA ALA A 19 13.72 20.43 -10.06
C ALA A 19 14.20 21.76 -10.63
N VAL A 20 14.56 22.71 -9.77
CA VAL A 20 15.19 23.96 -10.19
C VAL A 20 16.70 23.78 -10.15
N LYS A 21 17.37 24.13 -11.25
CA LYS A 21 18.83 24.12 -11.36
C LYS A 21 19.34 25.55 -11.53
N VAL A 22 20.36 25.90 -10.75
CA VAL A 22 21.08 27.17 -10.92
C VAL A 22 22.17 26.96 -11.94
N LEU A 23 22.23 27.83 -12.95
CA LEU A 23 23.25 27.82 -13.99
C LEU A 23 23.92 29.20 -14.06
N LYS A 24 25.12 29.26 -14.65
CA LYS A 24 25.71 30.57 -14.99
C LYS A 24 24.79 31.25 -16.01
N GLY A 25 24.16 32.36 -15.61
CA GLY A 25 23.21 33.11 -16.45
C GLY A 25 21.73 32.98 -16.04
N GLY A 26 21.38 32.19 -15.02
CA GLY A 26 20.03 32.18 -14.46
C GLY A 26 19.59 30.83 -13.87
N PHE A 27 18.29 30.70 -13.63
CA PHE A 27 17.68 29.46 -13.17
C PHE A 27 17.03 28.71 -14.33
N MET A 28 17.05 27.38 -14.25
CA MET A 28 16.37 26.50 -15.18
C MET A 28 15.43 25.58 -14.40
N LEU A 29 14.18 25.46 -14.86
CA LEU A 29 13.24 24.46 -14.35
C LEU A 29 13.36 23.19 -15.20
N ASN A 30 13.80 22.10 -14.56
CA ASN A 30 13.85 20.78 -15.16
C ASN A 30 12.55 20.03 -14.83
N VAL A 31 11.73 19.75 -15.83
CA VAL A 31 10.47 18.99 -15.69
C VAL A 31 10.58 17.71 -16.51
N MET A 32 10.30 16.58 -15.88
CA MET A 32 10.33 15.27 -16.52
C MET A 32 9.08 14.49 -16.16
N THR A 33 8.40 13.92 -17.15
CA THR A 33 7.25 13.05 -16.91
C THR A 33 7.71 11.72 -16.28
N SER A 34 6.91 11.19 -15.37
CA SER A 34 7.17 9.92 -14.70
C SER A 34 5.87 9.15 -14.52
N ARG A 35 5.97 7.82 -14.43
CA ARG A 35 4.84 6.96 -14.06
C ARG A 35 5.19 6.24 -12.77
N THR A 36 4.21 6.12 -11.89
CA THR A 36 4.33 5.39 -10.63
C THR A 36 3.13 4.48 -10.44
N CYS A 37 3.28 3.45 -9.61
CA CYS A 37 2.20 2.53 -9.28
C CYS A 37 1.62 2.93 -7.92
N MET A 38 0.30 3.09 -7.85
CA MET A 38 -0.44 3.41 -6.64
C MET A 38 -1.59 2.44 -6.47
N TYR A 39 -1.96 2.11 -5.23
CA TYR A 39 -3.17 1.33 -5.00
C TYR A 39 -4.42 2.13 -5.43
N GLN A 40 -5.39 1.40 -5.96
CA GLN A 40 -6.70 1.92 -6.31
C GLN A 40 -7.36 2.50 -5.06
N PRO A 41 -7.87 3.74 -5.14
CA PRO A 41 -8.57 4.35 -4.01
C PRO A 41 -9.91 3.63 -3.80
N GLY A 42 -10.15 3.15 -2.60
CA GLY A 42 -11.39 2.43 -2.31
C GLY A 42 -11.48 1.93 -0.86
N PRO A 43 -12.59 1.26 -0.51
CA PRO A 43 -12.68 0.46 0.71
C PRO A 43 -11.56 -0.60 0.77
N LEU A 44 -11.01 -0.81 1.96
CA LEU A 44 -9.94 -1.80 2.15
C LEU A 44 -10.32 -3.21 1.70
N HIS A 45 -11.58 -3.61 1.89
CA HIS A 45 -12.04 -4.96 1.51
C HIS A 45 -11.99 -5.18 -0.01
N GLU A 46 -12.36 -4.18 -0.83
CA GLU A 46 -12.27 -4.27 -2.30
C GLU A 46 -10.81 -4.40 -2.76
N LEU A 47 -9.90 -3.73 -2.06
CA LEU A 47 -8.47 -3.81 -2.33
C LEU A 47 -7.89 -5.18 -1.92
N VAL A 48 -8.32 -5.73 -0.79
CA VAL A 48 -7.97 -7.07 -0.32
C VAL A 48 -8.48 -8.15 -1.30
N GLU A 49 -9.73 -8.04 -1.75
CA GLU A 49 -10.30 -8.93 -2.77
C GLU A 49 -9.48 -8.89 -4.06
N SER A 50 -9.13 -7.68 -4.50
CA SER A 50 -8.32 -7.47 -5.71
C SER A 50 -6.93 -8.10 -5.60
N VAL A 51 -6.27 -7.99 -4.45
CA VAL A 51 -4.94 -8.58 -4.21
C VAL A 51 -5.01 -10.10 -4.07
N LEU A 52 -6.02 -10.63 -3.38
CA LEU A 52 -6.15 -12.08 -3.18
C LEU A 52 -6.71 -12.81 -4.41
N GLY A 53 -7.37 -12.09 -5.33
CA GLY A 53 -8.07 -12.68 -6.46
C GLY A 53 -9.28 -13.52 -6.05
N CYS A 54 -9.76 -13.33 -4.82
CA CYS A 54 -10.87 -14.07 -4.24
C CYS A 54 -12.23 -13.46 -4.61
N ARG A 55 -13.27 -14.31 -4.65
CA ARG A 55 -14.70 -13.91 -4.68
C ARG A 55 -15.04 -13.05 -3.44
N PRO A 56 -16.18 -12.31 -3.42
CA PRO A 56 -16.44 -11.27 -2.43
C PRO A 56 -16.10 -11.71 -1.01
N PHE A 57 -15.37 -10.83 -0.33
CA PHE A 57 -14.82 -11.03 1.01
C PHE A 57 -15.95 -11.42 1.96
N ASN A 58 -16.00 -12.70 2.32
CA ASN A 58 -16.93 -13.15 3.33
C ASN A 58 -16.32 -12.82 4.70
N ARG A 59 -16.95 -11.88 5.41
CA ARG A 59 -16.52 -11.44 6.75
C ARG A 59 -16.56 -12.56 7.78
N ASP A 60 -17.32 -13.61 7.51
CA ASP A 60 -17.51 -14.75 8.41
C ASP A 60 -16.47 -15.85 8.19
N SER A 61 -15.67 -15.78 7.12
CA SER A 61 -14.58 -16.74 6.86
C SER A 61 -13.24 -16.18 7.29
N SER A 62 -12.53 -16.93 8.12
CA SER A 62 -11.13 -16.65 8.45
C SER A 62 -10.26 -16.77 7.20
N LEU A 63 -9.33 -15.83 7.03
CA LEU A 63 -8.29 -15.92 6.01
C LEU A 63 -7.35 -17.11 6.31
N THR A 64 -6.94 -17.80 5.27
CA THR A 64 -5.90 -18.84 5.36
C THR A 64 -4.53 -18.22 5.69
N ASP A 65 -3.62 -18.99 6.25
CA ASP A 65 -2.25 -18.53 6.53
C ASP A 65 -1.53 -18.05 5.25
N MET A 66 -1.84 -18.67 4.11
CA MET A 66 -1.30 -18.26 2.80
C MET A 66 -1.82 -16.88 2.37
N GLU A 67 -3.12 -16.63 2.51
CA GLU A 67 -3.72 -15.32 2.22
C GLU A 67 -3.18 -14.25 3.18
N LEU A 68 -3.06 -14.56 4.48
CA LEU A 68 -2.46 -13.66 5.46
C LEU A 68 -1.01 -13.34 5.14
N SER A 69 -0.22 -14.33 4.71
CA SER A 69 1.17 -14.11 4.31
C SER A 69 1.26 -13.21 3.08
N ARG A 70 0.39 -13.42 2.08
CA ARG A 70 0.33 -12.60 0.87
C ARG A 70 -0.11 -11.17 1.17
N LEU A 71 -1.11 -10.98 2.04
CA LEU A 71 -1.50 -9.63 2.46
C LEU A 71 -0.38 -8.93 3.21
N ARG A 72 0.37 -9.63 4.08
CA ARG A 72 1.49 -9.02 4.81
C ARG A 72 2.66 -8.64 3.92
N SER A 73 2.91 -9.38 2.82
CA SER A 73 3.97 -9.01 1.88
C SER A 73 3.59 -7.81 1.02
N GLU A 74 2.30 -7.63 0.72
CA GLU A 74 1.81 -6.56 -0.17
C GLU A 74 1.43 -5.29 0.62
N PHE A 75 0.81 -5.41 1.78
CA PHE A 75 0.27 -4.27 2.54
C PHE A 75 1.20 -3.84 3.69
N ILE A 76 2.00 -2.80 3.44
CA ILE A 76 2.80 -2.09 4.47
C ILE A 76 2.23 -0.67 4.72
N TYR A 77 1.07 -0.35 4.15
CA TYR A 77 0.60 1.03 4.02
C TYR A 77 -0.41 1.47 5.10
N PRO A 78 -0.45 2.78 5.42
CA PRO A 78 -1.40 3.33 6.36
C PRO A 78 -2.82 3.27 5.81
N VAL A 79 -3.74 2.70 6.59
CA VAL A 79 -5.18 2.70 6.26
C VAL A 79 -5.84 3.83 7.05
N ARG A 80 -6.67 4.62 6.37
CA ARG A 80 -7.49 5.63 7.04
C ARG A 80 -8.71 4.95 7.66
N ASP A 81 -8.88 5.09 8.97
CA ASP A 81 -10.09 4.66 9.64
C ASP A 81 -11.23 5.64 9.32
N ARG A 82 -12.32 5.15 8.71
CA ARG A 82 -13.50 5.97 8.40
C ARG A 82 -14.28 6.38 9.66
N GLN A 83 -14.22 5.59 10.73
CA GLN A 83 -14.85 5.92 12.01
C GLN A 83 -13.99 6.91 12.83
N MET A 84 -12.67 6.93 12.59
CA MET A 84 -11.75 7.89 13.20
C MET A 84 -10.89 8.62 12.16
N PRO A 85 -11.47 9.56 11.39
CA PRO A 85 -10.82 10.17 10.22
C PRO A 85 -9.55 10.99 10.53
N LYS A 86 -9.33 11.33 11.81
CA LYS A 86 -8.11 12.04 12.28
C LYS A 86 -6.96 11.10 12.64
N LYS A 87 -7.14 9.77 12.56
CA LYS A 87 -6.12 8.78 12.87
C LYS A 87 -5.84 7.92 11.65
N PHE A 88 -4.59 7.95 11.17
CA PHE A 88 -4.10 6.93 10.27
C PHE A 88 -3.73 5.71 11.11
N LEU A 89 -4.33 4.56 10.84
CA LEU A 89 -3.90 3.31 11.42
C LEU A 89 -2.65 2.89 10.66
N LYS A 90 -1.48 3.04 11.30
CA LYS A 90 -0.26 2.35 10.88
C LYS A 90 -0.40 0.91 11.37
N PHE A 91 -0.63 -0.02 10.45
CA PHE A 91 -0.53 -1.44 10.78
C PHE A 91 0.94 -1.82 10.76
N GLU A 92 1.59 -1.78 11.93
CA GLU A 92 2.89 -2.41 12.07
C GLU A 92 2.68 -3.93 12.11
N THR A 93 3.35 -4.64 11.22
CA THR A 93 3.40 -6.11 11.22
C THR A 93 4.06 -6.56 12.51
N VAL A 94 3.25 -6.94 13.51
CA VAL A 94 3.75 -7.53 14.76
C VAL A 94 4.41 -8.86 14.43
N HIS A 95 5.74 -8.86 14.34
CA HIS A 95 6.55 -10.08 14.39
C HIS A 95 6.37 -10.70 15.77
N ARG A 96 5.38 -11.59 15.92
CA ARG A 96 5.28 -12.47 17.07
C ARG A 96 6.36 -13.52 16.94
N GLN A 97 7.59 -13.18 17.35
CA GLN A 97 8.60 -14.21 17.61
C GLN A 97 8.11 -15.04 18.80
N SER A 98 7.69 -16.27 18.50
CA SER A 98 7.52 -17.34 19.48
C SER A 98 8.87 -17.59 20.16
N LYS A 99 9.07 -16.97 21.33
CA LYS A 99 10.12 -17.40 22.26
C LYS A 99 9.49 -18.47 23.15
N ARG A 100 9.89 -19.73 22.95
CA ARG A 100 9.67 -20.79 23.95
C ARG A 100 10.30 -20.33 25.28
N PRO A 101 9.65 -20.52 26.43
CA PRO A 101 10.26 -20.21 27.71
C PRO A 101 11.48 -21.14 27.93
N ARG A 102 12.62 -20.55 28.27
CA ARG A 102 13.74 -21.29 28.87
C ARG A 102 13.48 -21.33 30.37
N GLU A 103 13.29 -22.53 30.92
CA GLU A 103 13.42 -22.77 32.35
C GLU A 103 14.85 -22.42 32.76
N ILE A 104 14.96 -21.55 33.76
CA ILE A 104 16.22 -21.32 34.48
C ILE A 104 16.17 -22.27 35.67
N LYS A 105 17.12 -23.22 35.71
CA LYS A 105 17.52 -23.91 36.94
C LYS A 105 18.76 -23.21 37.49
#